data_AF-A0A8S0WYB6-F1
#
_entry.id   AF-A0A8S0WYB6-F1
#
_cell.length_a   1.000
_cell.length_b   1.000
_cell.length_c   1.000
_cell.angle_alpha   90.00
_cell.angle_beta   90.00
_cell.angle_gamma   90.00
#
_symmetry.space_group_name_H-M   'P 1'
#
loop_
_entity.id
_entity.type
_entity.pdbx_description
1 polymer ?
#
loop_
_entity_poly.entity_id
_entity_poly.type
_entity_poly.pdbx_seq_one_letter_code
_entity_poly.pdbx_strand_id
1 'polypeptide(L)'
;MLEAKLLEAGTLKKLLDAIKELVTDANFECNEEGIVLQAMDNSHVALVSVKFSAPAFKRYRCDRPMPLGVNLTSLTKVLKCAKDDDICTLKAADEADVLNLVYEAKNSDRIAEYDMKLMDIDADTLQIPETEYDARVTMPSAEFTRIVRDLSQLGESVRIEVSKEGVRFASDGEAANGSVLLRQSDGVVSGGTIRPKEEDKEGGSGDAEEEDNEEGSSKKKKEKAKVKKEKGDDDVDMEEEGDKDEDGKDYEPKSDEEGEDERNDEEDPEEEDDEEGGSKKRKKKANGSSKPVKKPKTSKKKSSDDDDGAEGVVIEMNQHVQLTFSLKYLVNFSKSASLSGRVQLMMSNDVPLLVAYDFNQGYIRYYLAPKIGDD
;
A
#
# COMPACT_ATOMS: atom_id res chain seq x y z
N MET A 1 -21.91 17.58 11.72
CA MET A 1 -20.76 18.29 11.13
C MET A 1 -19.48 17.47 11.29
N LEU A 2 -18.53 17.60 10.36
CA LEU A 2 -17.15 17.09 10.48
C LEU A 2 -16.15 18.25 10.64
N GLU A 3 -15.24 18.12 11.60
CA GLU A 3 -14.04 18.94 11.74
C GLU A 3 -12.85 18.04 12.12
N ALA A 4 -11.90 17.83 11.20
CA ALA A 4 -10.72 16.99 11.42
C ALA A 4 -9.43 17.76 11.13
N LYS A 5 -8.61 17.99 12.16
CA LYS A 5 -7.37 18.79 12.10
C LYS A 5 -6.12 17.92 12.20
N LEU A 6 -5.39 17.79 11.10
CA LEU A 6 -4.12 17.09 10.95
C LEU A 6 -2.94 18.03 11.22
N LEU A 7 -1.93 17.56 11.97
CA LEU A 7 -0.72 18.33 12.26
C LEU A 7 0.19 18.55 11.04
N GLU A 8 0.13 17.62 10.09
CA GLU A 8 0.98 17.59 8.90
C GLU A 8 0.14 17.16 7.70
N ALA A 9 -0.01 18.04 6.73
CA ALA A 9 -0.67 17.75 5.45
C ALA A 9 0.11 16.70 4.64
N GLY A 10 1.43 16.58 4.87
CA GLY A 10 2.30 15.60 4.23
C GLY A 10 1.82 14.15 4.37
N THR A 11 1.22 13.76 5.50
CA THR A 11 0.69 12.40 5.69
C THR A 11 -0.46 12.12 4.73
N LEU A 12 -1.42 13.05 4.64
CA LEU A 12 -2.56 12.90 3.73
C LEU A 12 -2.11 12.93 2.26
N LYS A 13 -1.12 13.75 1.92
CA LYS A 13 -0.52 13.79 0.58
C LYS A 13 0.10 12.46 0.18
N LYS A 14 0.93 11.87 1.05
CA LYS A 14 1.56 10.56 0.84
C LYS A 14 0.53 9.45 0.70
N LEU A 15 -0.51 9.47 1.54
CA LEU A 15 -1.61 8.51 1.47
C LEU A 15 -2.33 8.57 0.13
N LEU A 16 -2.75 9.76 -0.30
CA LEU A 16 -3.44 9.92 -1.58
C LEU A 16 -2.55 9.52 -2.76
N ASP A 17 -1.26 9.87 -2.71
CA ASP A 17 -0.30 9.47 -3.74
C ASP A 17 -0.21 7.94 -3.90
N ALA A 18 -0.39 7.20 -2.80
CA ALA A 18 -0.36 5.74 -2.80
C ALA A 18 -1.66 5.07 -3.29
N ILE A 19 -2.82 5.75 -3.19
CA ILE A 19 -4.13 5.16 -3.56
C ILE A 19 -4.70 5.68 -4.88
N LYS A 20 -4.29 6.87 -5.35
CA LYS A 20 -4.85 7.53 -6.55
C LYS A 20 -4.75 6.72 -7.86
N GLU A 21 -3.86 5.73 -7.90
CA GLU A 21 -3.67 4.87 -9.09
C GLU A 21 -4.51 3.61 -9.05
N LEU A 22 -5.00 3.24 -7.87
CA LEU A 22 -5.90 2.10 -7.70
C LEU A 22 -7.36 2.52 -7.87
N VAL A 23 -7.69 3.72 -7.38
CA VAL A 23 -9.07 4.20 -7.25
C VAL A 23 -9.15 5.64 -7.76
N THR A 24 -10.16 5.93 -8.57
CA THR A 24 -10.43 7.30 -9.05
C THR A 24 -11.28 8.10 -8.08
N ASP A 25 -12.32 7.44 -7.55
CA ASP A 25 -13.37 8.04 -6.73
C ASP A 25 -13.61 7.15 -5.52
N ALA A 26 -13.66 7.74 -4.32
CA ALA A 26 -13.82 6.99 -3.09
C ALA A 26 -14.61 7.77 -2.05
N ASN A 27 -15.29 7.03 -1.17
CA ASN A 27 -15.95 7.57 0.01
C ASN A 27 -14.98 7.59 1.20
N PHE A 28 -14.84 8.76 1.82
CA PHE A 28 -14.27 8.88 3.16
C PHE A 28 -15.40 8.80 4.18
N GLU A 29 -15.54 7.65 4.82
CA GLU A 29 -16.49 7.43 5.91
C GLU A 29 -15.94 8.03 7.19
N CYS A 30 -16.56 9.11 7.65
CA CYS A 30 -16.18 9.77 8.89
C CYS A 30 -17.15 9.34 9.98
N ASN A 31 -16.62 8.89 11.12
CA ASN A 31 -17.40 8.49 12.30
C ASN A 31 -16.65 8.86 13.59
N GLU A 32 -17.19 8.56 14.77
CA GLU A 32 -16.54 8.91 16.05
C GLU A 32 -15.16 8.24 16.24
N GLU A 33 -14.93 7.07 15.63
CA GLU A 33 -13.64 6.38 15.69
C GLU A 33 -12.56 6.99 14.80
N GLY A 34 -12.95 7.77 13.78
CA GLY A 34 -12.05 8.43 12.85
C GLY A 34 -12.54 8.43 11.41
N ILE A 35 -11.59 8.39 10.47
CA ILE A 35 -11.88 8.43 9.02
C ILE A 35 -11.44 7.11 8.40
N VAL A 36 -12.38 6.41 7.77
CA VAL A 36 -12.15 5.16 7.06
C VAL A 36 -12.38 5.39 5.57
N LEU A 37 -11.55 4.78 4.74
CA LEU A 37 -11.77 4.71 3.30
C LEU A 37 -11.63 3.25 2.89
N GLN A 38 -12.63 2.75 2.18
CA GLN A 38 -12.60 1.44 1.58
C GLN A 38 -12.99 1.57 0.11
N ALA A 39 -12.20 0.99 -0.78
CA ALA A 39 -12.49 1.02 -2.20
C ALA A 39 -11.84 -0.18 -2.92
N MET A 40 -12.47 -0.62 -3.99
CA MET A 40 -11.94 -1.61 -4.92
C MET A 40 -11.34 -0.93 -6.14
N ASP A 41 -10.40 -1.60 -6.79
CA ASP A 41 -9.95 -1.19 -8.12
C ASP A 41 -10.99 -1.52 -9.20
N ASN A 42 -10.83 -0.93 -10.40
CA ASN A 42 -11.77 -1.15 -11.51
C ASN A 42 -11.91 -2.62 -11.95
N SER A 43 -10.93 -3.48 -11.66
CA SER A 43 -11.00 -4.91 -11.98
C SER A 43 -11.57 -5.77 -10.85
N HIS A 44 -11.86 -5.18 -9.69
CA HIS A 44 -12.31 -5.88 -8.48
C HIS A 44 -11.35 -6.99 -7.99
N VAL A 45 -10.06 -6.88 -8.31
CA VAL A 45 -9.01 -7.83 -7.91
C VAL A 45 -8.25 -7.36 -6.67
N ALA A 46 -8.21 -6.04 -6.45
CA ALA A 46 -7.54 -5.39 -5.33
C ALA A 46 -8.49 -4.51 -4.53
N LEU A 47 -8.40 -4.60 -3.21
CA LEU A 47 -9.13 -3.74 -2.27
C LEU A 47 -8.14 -2.93 -1.43
N VAL A 48 -8.39 -1.63 -1.29
CA VAL A 48 -7.67 -0.76 -0.36
C VAL A 48 -8.57 -0.44 0.84
N SER A 49 -8.01 -0.56 2.03
CA SER A 49 -8.62 -0.17 3.30
C SER A 49 -7.67 0.75 4.04
N VAL A 50 -8.09 1.99 4.24
CA VAL A 50 -7.37 3.00 5.00
C VAL A 50 -8.18 3.32 6.25
N LYS A 51 -7.50 3.45 7.39
CA LYS A 51 -8.09 3.99 8.62
C LYS A 51 -7.16 5.05 9.20
N PHE A 52 -7.71 6.23 9.48
CA PHE A 52 -7.15 7.20 10.41
C PHE A 52 -7.95 7.13 11.70
N SER A 53 -7.27 6.90 12.82
CA SER A 53 -7.96 6.88 14.11
C SER A 53 -8.21 8.30 14.60
N ALA A 54 -9.32 8.57 15.28
CA ALA A 54 -9.63 9.90 15.85
C ALA A 54 -8.49 10.50 16.69
N PRO A 55 -7.72 9.73 17.49
CA PRO A 55 -6.56 10.24 18.22
C PRO A 55 -5.40 10.73 17.34
N ALA A 56 -5.38 10.37 16.06
CA ALA A 56 -4.38 10.84 15.10
C ALA A 56 -4.49 12.34 14.79
N PHE A 57 -5.66 12.92 15.05
CA PHE A 57 -5.94 14.32 14.77
C PHE A 57 -5.74 15.16 16.02
N LYS A 58 -5.22 16.37 15.86
CA LYS A 58 -5.11 17.34 16.95
C LYS A 58 -6.47 17.72 17.51
N ARG A 59 -7.47 17.77 16.62
CA ARG A 59 -8.87 18.01 16.93
C ARG A 59 -9.69 17.19 15.95
N TYR A 60 -10.56 16.35 16.46
CA TYR A 60 -11.48 15.55 15.68
C TYR A 60 -12.88 15.70 16.26
N ARG A 61 -13.83 16.03 15.40
CA ARG A 61 -15.24 16.08 15.73
C ARG A 61 -16.04 15.56 14.55
N CYS A 62 -16.81 14.51 14.78
CA CYS A 62 -17.78 13.99 13.83
C CYS A 62 -19.08 13.76 14.61
N ASP A 63 -20.10 14.58 14.35
CA ASP A 63 -21.34 14.50 15.13
C ASP A 63 -22.21 13.29 14.73
N ARG A 64 -22.13 12.87 13.46
CA ARG A 64 -22.86 11.73 12.89
C ARG A 64 -22.03 11.08 11.79
N PRO A 65 -22.13 9.75 11.63
CA PRO A 65 -21.50 9.06 10.50
C PRO A 65 -21.92 9.70 9.17
N MET A 66 -20.95 10.13 8.37
CA MET A 66 -21.20 10.72 7.06
C MET A 66 -20.17 10.23 6.03
N PRO A 67 -20.61 9.73 4.86
CA PRO A 67 -19.73 9.46 3.74
C PRO A 67 -19.41 10.77 3.00
N LEU A 68 -18.14 11.00 2.70
CA LEU A 68 -17.70 12.10 1.86
C LEU A 68 -17.15 11.54 0.55
N GLY A 69 -17.96 11.55 -0.51
CA GLY A 69 -17.55 11.10 -1.82
C GLY A 69 -16.68 12.14 -2.51
N VAL A 70 -15.45 11.75 -2.85
CA VAL A 70 -14.47 12.65 -3.46
C VAL A 70 -13.78 12.00 -4.65
N ASN A 71 -13.50 12.84 -5.64
CA ASN A 71 -12.58 12.46 -6.71
C ASN A 71 -11.14 12.60 -6.22
N LEU A 72 -10.41 11.49 -6.14
CA LEU A 72 -9.05 11.45 -5.60
C LEU A 72 -8.05 12.24 -6.45
N THR A 73 -8.31 12.36 -7.77
CA THR A 73 -7.48 13.18 -8.66
C THR A 73 -7.60 14.66 -8.34
N SER A 74 -8.82 15.15 -8.15
CA SER A 74 -9.09 16.54 -7.76
C SER A 74 -8.56 16.85 -6.36
N LEU A 75 -8.82 15.97 -5.38
CA LEU A 75 -8.32 16.12 -4.02
C LEU A 75 -6.78 16.16 -3.98
N THR A 76 -6.11 15.33 -4.79
CA THR A 76 -4.64 15.35 -4.92
C THR A 76 -4.13 16.69 -5.46
N LYS A 77 -4.83 17.30 -6.43
CA LYS A 77 -4.47 18.64 -6.96
C LYS A 77 -4.59 19.71 -5.88
N VAL A 78 -5.67 19.69 -5.09
CA VAL A 78 -5.89 20.65 -3.99
C VAL A 78 -4.83 20.48 -2.89
N LEU A 79 -4.47 19.24 -2.55
CA LEU A 79 -3.44 18.96 -1.54
C LEU A 79 -2.02 19.30 -1.99
N LYS A 80 -1.75 19.35 -3.30
CA LYS A 80 -0.46 19.86 -3.83
C LYS A 80 -0.24 21.35 -3.54
N CYS A 81 -1.30 22.11 -3.25
CA CYS A 81 -1.18 23.52 -2.87
C CYS A 81 -0.69 23.75 -1.43
N ALA A 82 -0.72 22.71 -0.59
CA ALA A 82 -0.21 22.72 0.77
C ALA A 82 1.26 22.26 0.82
N LYS A 83 2.05 22.83 1.72
CA LYS A 83 3.37 22.27 2.08
C LYS A 83 3.19 21.05 2.98
N ASP A 84 4.22 20.23 3.06
CA ASP A 84 4.14 18.97 3.84
C ASP A 84 4.05 19.23 5.34
N ASP A 85 4.63 20.34 5.82
CA ASP A 85 4.61 20.77 7.22
C ASP A 85 3.39 21.61 7.60
N ASP A 86 2.55 22.01 6.63
CA ASP A 86 1.33 22.78 6.88
C ASP A 86 0.31 21.96 7.68
N ILE A 87 -0.48 22.64 8.50
CA ILE A 87 -1.59 22.04 9.25
C ILE A 87 -2.80 21.99 8.31
N CYS A 88 -3.39 20.81 8.13
CA CYS A 88 -4.56 20.61 7.29
C CYS A 88 -5.81 20.44 8.16
N THR A 89 -6.87 21.21 7.89
CA THR A 89 -8.17 21.06 8.54
C THR A 89 -9.22 20.73 7.48
N LEU A 90 -9.89 19.60 7.65
CA LEU A 90 -11.03 19.16 6.83
C LEU A 90 -12.32 19.57 7.55
N LYS A 91 -13.20 20.27 6.85
CA LYS A 91 -14.50 20.70 7.38
C LYS A 91 -15.62 20.34 6.41
N ALA A 92 -16.66 19.70 6.93
CA ALA A 92 -17.87 19.41 6.17
C ALA A 92 -19.11 19.67 7.05
N ALA A 93 -20.16 20.22 6.44
CA ALA A 93 -21.45 20.41 7.11
C ALA A 93 -22.19 19.07 7.28
N ASP A 94 -23.38 19.09 7.88
CA ASP A 94 -24.19 17.87 8.06
C ASP A 94 -24.79 17.33 6.76
N GLU A 95 -25.19 18.22 5.85
CA GLU A 95 -25.59 17.92 4.47
C GLU A 95 -24.54 18.56 3.57
N ALA A 96 -23.36 17.95 3.49
CA ALA A 96 -22.23 18.53 2.80
C ALA A 96 -22.30 18.25 1.30
N ASP A 97 -22.55 19.29 0.52
CA ASP A 97 -22.26 19.31 -0.93
C ASP A 97 -20.80 19.72 -1.22
N VAL A 98 -20.13 20.25 -0.20
CA VAL A 98 -18.80 20.86 -0.31
C VAL A 98 -17.94 20.44 0.89
N LEU A 99 -16.74 19.96 0.58
CA LEU A 99 -15.66 19.75 1.54
C LEU A 99 -14.75 20.98 1.51
N ASN A 100 -14.60 21.64 2.67
CA ASN A 100 -13.70 22.75 2.86
C ASN A 100 -12.36 22.24 3.43
N LEU A 101 -11.26 22.57 2.75
CA LEU A 101 -9.90 22.28 3.15
C LEU A 101 -9.18 23.57 3.53
N VAL A 102 -8.74 23.68 4.78
CA VAL A 102 -7.99 24.83 5.29
C VAL A 102 -6.55 24.40 5.58
N TYR A 103 -5.59 25.08 4.96
CA TYR A 103 -4.17 24.90 5.21
C TYR A 103 -3.60 26.10 5.96
N GLU A 104 -3.07 25.85 7.15
CA GLU A 104 -2.40 26.85 7.99
C GLU A 104 -0.88 26.57 7.98
N ALA A 105 -0.09 27.55 7.53
CA ALA A 105 1.36 27.41 7.53
C ALA A 105 1.95 27.58 8.93
N LYS A 106 2.91 26.71 9.32
CA LYS A 106 3.54 26.79 10.65
C LYS A 106 4.44 28.02 10.84
N ASN A 107 5.07 28.46 9.76
CA ASN A 107 6.13 29.48 9.77
C ASN A 107 5.69 30.85 9.20
N SER A 108 4.44 30.99 8.82
CA SER A 108 3.88 32.22 8.26
C SER A 108 2.41 32.32 8.59
N ASP A 109 1.86 33.52 8.65
CA ASP A 109 0.42 33.76 8.86
C ASP A 109 -0.43 33.50 7.60
N ARG A 110 0.01 32.54 6.77
CA ARG A 110 -0.68 32.15 5.54
C ARG A 110 -1.72 31.11 5.88
N ILE A 111 -2.98 31.46 5.60
CA ILE A 111 -4.13 30.55 5.62
C ILE A 111 -4.64 30.45 4.20
N ALA A 112 -4.74 29.23 3.67
CA ALA A 112 -5.32 28.96 2.36
C ALA A 112 -6.56 28.10 2.54
N GLU A 113 -7.67 28.51 1.95
CA GLU A 113 -8.94 27.80 2.00
C GLU A 113 -9.33 27.35 0.59
N TYR A 114 -9.76 26.10 0.47
CA TYR A 114 -10.17 25.49 -0.77
C TYR A 114 -11.49 24.75 -0.58
N ASP A 115 -12.46 25.07 -1.43
CA ASP A 115 -13.75 24.40 -1.46
C ASP A 115 -13.80 23.42 -2.62
N MET A 116 -14.09 22.16 -2.31
CA MET A 116 -14.22 21.08 -3.28
C MET A 116 -15.63 20.51 -3.22
N LYS A 117 -16.27 20.36 -4.38
CA LYS A 117 -17.57 19.70 -4.46
C LYS A 117 -17.45 18.22 -4.13
N LEU A 118 -18.37 17.74 -3.31
CA LEU A 118 -18.56 16.33 -3.02
C LEU A 118 -19.39 15.68 -4.13
N MET A 119 -19.30 14.37 -4.22
CA MET A 119 -20.07 13.54 -5.14
C MET A 119 -20.81 12.48 -4.36
N ASP A 120 -21.98 12.11 -4.85
CA ASP A 120 -22.72 10.97 -4.33
C ASP A 120 -22.12 9.70 -4.94
N ILE A 121 -21.39 8.95 -4.12
CA ILE A 121 -20.84 7.65 -4.47
C ILE A 121 -21.58 6.62 -3.61
N ASP A 122 -22.06 5.56 -4.22
CA ASP A 122 -22.72 4.49 -3.49
C ASP A 122 -21.75 3.85 -2.48
N ALA A 123 -22.21 3.73 -1.23
CA ALA A 123 -21.42 3.20 -0.14
C ALA A 123 -21.54 1.68 -0.07
N ASP A 124 -20.81 0.98 -0.94
CA ASP A 124 -20.67 -0.47 -0.86
C ASP A 124 -19.61 -0.82 0.19
N THR A 125 -20.03 -0.88 1.46
CA THR A 125 -19.16 -1.33 2.55
C THR A 125 -18.95 -2.83 2.47
N LEU A 126 -17.72 -3.22 2.11
CA LEU A 126 -17.33 -4.63 2.06
C LEU A 126 -16.92 -5.07 3.45
N GLN A 127 -17.64 -6.06 3.98
CA GLN A 127 -17.25 -6.69 5.23
C GLN A 127 -16.01 -7.54 5.00
N ILE A 128 -14.88 -7.10 5.55
CA ILE A 128 -13.64 -7.89 5.56
C ILE A 128 -13.74 -8.86 6.74
N PRO A 129 -13.84 -10.18 6.52
CA PRO A 129 -13.86 -11.14 7.61
C PRO A 129 -12.51 -11.17 8.34
N GLU A 130 -12.52 -11.48 9.63
CA GLU A 130 -11.31 -11.76 10.39
C GLU A 130 -10.75 -13.12 9.95
N THR A 131 -9.83 -13.10 9.00
CA THR A 131 -9.16 -14.31 8.48
C THR A 131 -7.88 -14.58 9.25
N GLU A 132 -7.67 -15.83 9.64
CA GLU A 132 -6.37 -16.29 10.13
C GLU A 132 -5.41 -16.47 8.96
N TYR A 133 -4.18 -16.01 9.13
CA TYR A 133 -3.13 -16.13 8.12
C TYR A 133 -2.09 -17.17 8.54
N ASP A 134 -1.67 -18.01 7.60
CA ASP A 134 -0.70 -19.07 7.82
C ASP A 134 0.74 -18.55 7.88
N ALA A 135 1.02 -17.44 7.20
CA ALA A 135 2.33 -16.82 7.16
C ALA A 135 2.22 -15.30 7.31
N ARG A 136 3.10 -14.73 8.15
CA ARG A 136 3.24 -13.30 8.39
C ARG A 136 4.71 -12.93 8.26
N VAL A 137 5.00 -12.07 7.29
CA VAL A 137 6.35 -11.61 6.97
C VAL A 137 6.43 -10.12 7.17
N THR A 138 7.31 -9.65 8.05
CA THR A 138 7.57 -8.22 8.24
C THR A 138 8.98 -7.88 7.78
N MET A 139 9.10 -6.92 6.87
CA MET A 139 10.37 -6.49 6.28
C MET A 139 10.42 -4.97 6.12
N PRO A 140 11.61 -4.38 5.86
CA PRO A 140 11.73 -2.98 5.48
C PRO A 140 10.92 -2.69 4.20
N SER A 141 10.12 -1.63 4.22
CA SER A 141 9.29 -1.25 3.07
C SER A 141 10.12 -0.86 1.84
N ALA A 142 11.29 -0.27 2.06
CA ALA A 142 12.23 0.07 0.99
C ALA A 142 12.75 -1.16 0.24
N GLU A 143 13.03 -2.25 0.95
CA GLU A 143 13.50 -3.50 0.35
C GLU A 143 12.38 -4.17 -0.45
N PHE A 144 11.16 -4.22 0.10
CA PHE A 144 9.99 -4.71 -0.63
C PHE A 144 9.77 -3.92 -1.93
N THR A 145 9.81 -2.58 -1.87
CA THR A 145 9.68 -1.70 -3.04
C THR A 145 10.73 -1.99 -4.10
N ARG A 146 11.97 -2.24 -3.70
CA ARG A 146 13.05 -2.60 -4.62
C ARG A 146 12.77 -3.94 -5.30
N ILE A 147 12.42 -4.98 -4.52
CA ILE A 147 12.16 -6.32 -5.03
C ILE A 147 11.03 -6.31 -6.06
N VAL A 148 9.89 -5.68 -5.75
CA VAL A 148 8.75 -5.69 -6.68
C VAL A 148 9.03 -4.88 -7.94
N ARG A 149 9.83 -3.82 -7.85
CA ARG A 149 10.25 -3.04 -9.03
C ARG A 149 11.23 -3.81 -9.90
N ASP A 150 12.25 -4.42 -9.31
CA ASP A 150 13.24 -5.20 -10.03
C ASP A 150 12.59 -6.40 -10.74
N LEU A 151 11.69 -7.12 -10.06
CA LEU A 151 10.94 -8.25 -10.66
C LEU A 151 9.93 -7.80 -11.72
N SER A 152 9.32 -6.61 -11.59
CA SER A 152 8.40 -6.06 -12.60
C SER A 152 9.05 -5.77 -13.95
N GLN A 153 10.39 -5.64 -14.00
CA GLN A 153 11.12 -5.51 -15.26
C GLN A 153 11.35 -6.86 -15.95
N LEU A 154 11.22 -7.96 -15.21
CA LEU A 154 11.47 -9.32 -15.71
C LEU A 154 10.17 -9.99 -16.15
N GLY A 155 9.10 -9.85 -15.38
CA GLY A 155 7.80 -10.45 -15.69
C GLY A 155 6.62 -9.73 -15.05
N GLU A 156 5.42 -10.21 -15.36
CA GLU A 156 4.17 -9.61 -14.90
C GLU A 156 3.65 -10.20 -13.58
N SER A 157 4.15 -11.38 -13.20
CA SER A 157 3.67 -12.13 -12.04
C SER A 157 4.82 -12.52 -11.14
N VAL A 158 4.60 -12.45 -9.83
CA VAL A 158 5.56 -12.91 -8.82
C VAL A 158 4.96 -14.03 -8.00
N ARG A 159 5.69 -15.13 -7.93
CA ARG A 159 5.47 -16.22 -6.98
C ARG A 159 6.13 -15.85 -5.66
N ILE A 160 5.33 -15.72 -4.61
CA ILE A 160 5.79 -15.49 -3.25
C ILE A 160 5.66 -16.80 -2.49
N GLU A 161 6.79 -17.33 -2.02
CA GLU A 161 6.87 -18.56 -1.26
C GLU A 161 7.44 -18.27 0.13
N VAL A 162 6.72 -18.69 1.18
CA VAL A 162 7.20 -18.59 2.57
C VAL A 162 7.53 -19.99 3.07
N SER A 163 8.80 -20.19 3.42
CA SER A 163 9.34 -21.46 3.90
C SER A 163 10.21 -21.26 5.13
N LYS A 164 10.74 -22.36 5.70
CA LYS A 164 11.71 -22.31 6.80
C LYS A 164 13.04 -21.65 6.40
N GLU A 165 13.38 -21.60 5.12
CA GLU A 165 14.61 -20.93 4.65
C GLU A 165 14.45 -19.41 4.66
N GLY A 166 13.22 -18.92 4.47
CA GLY A 166 12.93 -17.51 4.32
C GLY A 166 11.73 -17.26 3.42
N VAL A 167 11.54 -16.00 3.02
CA VAL A 167 10.58 -15.60 2.00
C VAL A 167 11.29 -15.46 0.65
N ARG A 168 10.78 -16.16 -0.36
CA ARG A 168 11.29 -16.15 -1.73
C ARG A 168 10.30 -15.46 -2.65
N PHE A 169 10.80 -14.50 -3.41
CA PHE A 169 10.09 -13.85 -4.51
C PHE A 169 10.70 -14.35 -5.81
N ALA A 170 9.90 -15.00 -6.66
CA ALA A 170 10.34 -15.49 -7.95
C ALA A 170 9.45 -14.96 -9.06
N SER A 171 10.04 -14.50 -10.16
CA SER A 171 9.32 -14.07 -11.36
C SER A 171 9.95 -14.75 -12.55
N ASP A 172 9.13 -15.42 -13.34
CA ASP A 172 9.52 -15.97 -14.63
C ASP A 172 9.21 -14.92 -15.70
N GLY A 173 10.16 -14.69 -16.60
CA GLY A 173 10.11 -13.64 -17.61
C GLY A 173 10.53 -14.18 -18.97
N GLU A 174 10.11 -13.51 -20.05
CA GLU A 174 10.47 -13.93 -21.41
C GLU A 174 11.98 -13.84 -21.66
N ALA A 175 12.60 -12.75 -21.19
CA ALA A 175 14.03 -12.50 -21.39
C ALA A 175 14.92 -13.06 -20.26
N ALA A 176 14.42 -13.10 -19.02
CA ALA A 176 15.17 -13.56 -17.86
C ALA A 176 14.24 -13.91 -16.67
N ASN A 177 14.66 -14.89 -15.89
CA ASN A 177 13.99 -15.27 -14.64
C ASN A 177 14.72 -14.64 -13.45
N GLY A 178 13.96 -14.15 -12.47
CA GLY A 178 14.48 -13.54 -11.25
C GLY A 178 14.05 -14.32 -10.01
N SER A 179 14.97 -14.50 -9.05
CA SER A 179 14.62 -15.00 -7.72
C SER A 179 15.38 -14.24 -6.64
N VAL A 180 14.65 -13.74 -5.66
CA VAL A 180 15.19 -13.06 -4.47
C VAL A 180 14.74 -13.83 -3.24
N LEU A 181 15.68 -14.20 -2.37
CA LEU A 181 15.41 -14.87 -1.10
C LEU A 181 15.83 -13.96 0.05
N LEU A 182 14.88 -13.61 0.91
CA LEU A 182 15.14 -12.93 2.17
C LEU A 182 15.08 -13.94 3.32
N ARG A 183 16.18 -14.04 4.07
CA ARG A 183 16.27 -14.91 5.25
C ARG A 183 15.84 -14.15 6.49
N GLN A 184 15.31 -14.89 7.48
CA GLN A 184 15.00 -14.32 8.78
C GLN A 184 16.26 -13.73 9.42
N SER A 185 16.14 -12.52 9.94
CA SER A 185 17.22 -11.85 10.65
C SER A 185 17.10 -12.14 12.14
N ASP A 186 18.14 -12.72 12.75
CA ASP A 186 18.18 -13.14 14.17
C ASP A 186 18.16 -11.97 15.19
N GLY A 187 17.87 -10.74 14.75
CA GLY A 187 18.02 -9.52 15.56
C GLY A 187 16.75 -8.98 16.22
N VAL A 188 15.55 -9.53 15.96
CA VAL A 188 14.29 -8.94 16.48
C VAL A 188 13.32 -10.01 16.94
N VAL A 189 13.56 -10.56 18.12
CA VAL A 189 12.51 -11.13 18.94
C VAL A 189 12.38 -10.27 20.19
N SER A 190 11.62 -9.19 20.08
CA SER A 190 11.11 -8.49 21.25
C SER A 190 9.62 -8.21 21.09
N GLY A 191 8.84 -9.12 21.66
CA GLY A 191 7.57 -8.89 22.35
C GLY A 191 6.69 -7.74 21.87
N GLY A 192 5.79 -8.05 20.93
CA GLY A 192 4.62 -7.24 20.62
C GLY A 192 3.42 -8.13 20.35
N THR A 193 3.08 -9.01 21.29
CA THR A 193 1.77 -9.69 21.24
C THR A 193 0.71 -8.62 21.45
N ILE A 194 0.13 -8.13 20.36
CA ILE A 194 -1.15 -7.43 20.39
C ILE A 194 -2.18 -8.49 20.79
N ARG A 195 -2.39 -8.66 22.10
CA ARG A 195 -3.61 -9.27 22.61
C ARG A 195 -4.69 -8.20 22.52
N PRO A 196 -5.90 -8.50 22.01
CA PRO A 196 -7.05 -7.66 22.27
C PRO A 196 -7.20 -7.51 23.78
N LYS A 197 -7.26 -6.28 24.27
CA LYS A 197 -7.67 -6.01 25.65
C LYS A 197 -9.13 -6.41 25.77
N GLU A 198 -9.41 -7.51 26.46
CA GLU A 198 -10.73 -7.74 27.03
C GLU A 198 -11.03 -6.60 27.99
N GLU A 199 -12.19 -5.97 27.79
CA GLU A 199 -12.68 -4.87 28.60
C GLU A 199 -12.91 -5.33 30.04
N ASP A 200 -12.35 -4.55 30.98
CA ASP A 200 -12.67 -4.61 32.40
C ASP A 200 -14.19 -4.41 32.60
N LYS A 201 -14.89 -5.49 32.97
CA LYS A 201 -16.19 -5.41 33.65
C LYS A 201 -16.00 -5.57 35.16
N GLU A 202 -15.72 -4.46 35.85
CA GLU A 202 -16.23 -4.24 37.21
C GLU A 202 -17.49 -3.37 37.09
N GLY A 203 -18.62 -3.62 37.73
CA GLY A 203 -19.06 -4.64 38.68
C GLY A 203 -20.56 -4.38 38.99
N GLY A 204 -21.22 -5.29 39.71
CA GLY A 204 -22.58 -5.05 40.21
C GLY A 204 -23.40 -6.25 40.67
N SER A 205 -23.03 -6.80 41.84
CA SER A 205 -23.86 -7.33 42.95
C SER A 205 -25.01 -8.36 42.76
N GLY A 206 -24.99 -9.35 43.66
CA GLY A 206 -26.15 -10.16 44.14
C GLY A 206 -26.37 -11.44 43.32
N ASP A 207 -26.51 -12.65 43.86
CA ASP A 207 -26.87 -13.10 45.20
C ASP A 207 -26.29 -14.52 45.39
N ALA A 208 -26.09 -14.90 46.64
CA ALA A 208 -25.65 -16.23 47.02
C ALA A 208 -26.84 -17.18 47.09
N GLU A 209 -26.80 -18.33 46.40
CA GLU A 209 -27.48 -19.54 46.84
C GLU A 209 -26.57 -20.75 46.57
N GLU A 210 -26.23 -21.45 47.66
CA GLU A 210 -25.72 -22.81 47.70
C GLU A 210 -26.82 -23.77 47.26
N GLU A 211 -26.52 -24.77 46.43
CA GLU A 211 -27.02 -26.14 46.66
C GLU A 211 -26.00 -27.16 46.15
N ASP A 212 -25.68 -28.10 47.04
CA ASP A 212 -24.95 -29.33 46.82
C ASP A 212 -25.59 -30.20 45.72
N ASN A 213 -24.77 -30.89 44.92
CA ASN A 213 -24.89 -32.35 44.88
C ASN A 213 -23.71 -33.08 44.23
N GLU A 214 -23.50 -34.25 44.83
CA GLU A 214 -22.44 -35.23 44.69
C GLU A 214 -22.42 -36.03 43.37
N GLU A 215 -21.22 -36.57 43.14
CA GLU A 215 -20.89 -37.88 42.57
C GLU A 215 -21.27 -38.26 41.13
N GLY A 216 -20.29 -38.88 40.45
CA GLY A 216 -20.59 -39.72 39.30
C GLY A 216 -19.45 -39.97 38.35
N SER A 217 -18.45 -40.76 38.76
CA SER A 217 -17.45 -41.32 37.86
C SER A 217 -18.08 -42.12 36.71
N SER A 218 -17.53 -42.03 35.49
CA SER A 218 -17.22 -43.25 34.72
C SER A 218 -16.37 -42.98 33.47
N LYS A 219 -15.19 -43.60 33.46
CA LYS A 219 -14.37 -43.92 32.29
C LYS A 219 -15.18 -44.76 31.30
N LYS A 220 -15.01 -44.51 29.98
CA LYS A 220 -14.93 -45.62 29.02
C LYS A 220 -14.04 -45.31 27.80
N LYS A 221 -13.05 -46.18 27.68
CA LYS A 221 -12.08 -46.41 26.61
C LYS A 221 -12.76 -47.17 25.45
N LYS A 222 -12.42 -46.88 24.19
CA LYS A 222 -12.41 -47.79 23.01
C LYS A 222 -11.64 -47.06 21.90
N GLU A 223 -10.36 -47.34 21.67
CA GLU A 223 -9.74 -48.45 20.93
C GLU A 223 -10.04 -48.50 19.42
N LYS A 224 -8.94 -48.72 18.68
CA LYS A 224 -8.68 -48.52 17.25
C LYS A 224 -9.34 -49.55 16.34
N ALA A 225 -9.52 -49.21 15.06
CA ALA A 225 -9.41 -50.16 13.95
C ALA A 225 -8.85 -49.50 12.68
N LYS A 226 -7.80 -50.12 12.13
CA LYS A 226 -7.22 -49.91 10.80
C LYS A 226 -8.01 -50.72 9.77
N VAL A 227 -8.20 -50.21 8.55
CA VAL A 227 -8.33 -51.04 7.33
C VAL A 227 -7.51 -50.41 6.21
N LYS A 228 -6.88 -51.28 5.41
CA LYS A 228 -5.90 -51.03 4.35
C LYS A 228 -6.48 -51.67 3.06
N LYS A 229 -6.31 -50.99 1.91
CA LYS A 229 -6.08 -51.53 0.54
C LYS A 229 -7.30 -52.27 -0.12
N GLU A 230 -7.61 -52.29 -1.42
CA GLU A 230 -6.93 -52.16 -2.74
C GLU A 230 -7.93 -51.56 -3.78
N LYS A 231 -7.50 -50.77 -4.78
CA LYS A 231 -7.16 -51.10 -6.18
C LYS A 231 -8.24 -51.89 -6.96
N GLY A 232 -8.74 -51.26 -8.03
CA GLY A 232 -9.51 -51.86 -9.12
C GLY A 232 -9.47 -50.91 -10.33
N ASP A 233 -8.70 -51.31 -11.35
CA ASP A 233 -8.72 -50.79 -12.71
C ASP A 233 -10.05 -51.17 -13.39
N ASP A 234 -10.53 -50.35 -14.32
CA ASP A 234 -11.24 -50.85 -15.51
C ASP A 234 -11.14 -49.81 -16.64
N ASP A 235 -10.43 -50.22 -17.69
CA ASP A 235 -10.36 -49.65 -19.03
C ASP A 235 -11.74 -49.69 -19.72
N VAL A 236 -12.08 -48.64 -20.48
CA VAL A 236 -12.90 -48.79 -21.70
C VAL A 236 -12.41 -47.79 -22.75
N ASP A 237 -11.71 -48.32 -23.76
CA ASP A 237 -11.47 -47.72 -25.07
C ASP A 237 -12.76 -47.70 -25.91
N MET A 238 -12.94 -46.65 -26.72
CA MET A 238 -13.57 -46.75 -28.05
C MET A 238 -13.15 -45.56 -28.95
N GLU A 239 -12.14 -45.84 -29.78
CA GLU A 239 -11.96 -45.58 -31.22
C GLU A 239 -13.04 -44.72 -31.97
N GLU A 240 -12.58 -43.63 -32.63
CA GLU A 240 -12.55 -43.39 -34.11
C GLU A 240 -13.90 -42.89 -34.68
N GLU A 241 -14.04 -41.99 -35.66
CA GLU A 241 -13.24 -41.43 -36.76
C GLU A 241 -13.63 -39.92 -36.89
N GLY A 242 -12.80 -38.99 -37.38
CA GLY A 242 -12.47 -38.81 -38.79
C GLY A 242 -13.36 -37.74 -39.45
N ASP A 243 -12.83 -36.56 -39.75
CA ASP A 243 -12.97 -35.99 -41.10
C ASP A 243 -11.91 -34.92 -41.39
N LYS A 244 -11.41 -34.96 -42.62
CA LYS A 244 -10.52 -33.97 -43.23
C LYS A 244 -11.40 -32.86 -43.82
N ASP A 245 -10.84 -31.66 -43.94
CA ASP A 245 -10.84 -30.96 -45.23
C ASP A 245 -9.86 -29.78 -45.22
N GLU A 246 -9.01 -29.76 -46.24
CA GLU A 246 -8.24 -28.62 -46.70
C GLU A 246 -9.18 -27.61 -47.37
N ASP A 247 -8.90 -26.31 -47.21
CA ASP A 247 -8.70 -25.44 -48.37
C ASP A 247 -8.28 -24.03 -47.93
N GLY A 248 -7.24 -23.52 -48.58
CA GLY A 248 -6.74 -22.17 -48.36
C GLY A 248 -7.60 -21.09 -49.00
N LYS A 249 -7.26 -19.84 -48.67
CA LYS A 249 -7.24 -18.72 -49.62
C LYS A 249 -6.49 -17.53 -49.04
N ASP A 250 -5.57 -17.07 -49.87
CA ASP A 250 -4.83 -15.81 -49.79
C ASP A 250 -5.75 -14.60 -49.62
N TYR A 251 -5.26 -13.58 -48.91
CA TYR A 251 -5.77 -12.21 -49.05
C TYR A 251 -4.63 -11.20 -48.85
N GLU A 252 -4.14 -10.64 -49.95
CA GLU A 252 -3.48 -9.33 -49.96
C GLU A 252 -4.54 -8.23 -49.74
N PRO A 253 -4.13 -7.03 -49.30
CA PRO A 253 -4.20 -5.95 -50.28
C PRO A 253 -2.97 -5.03 -50.25
N LYS A 254 -2.53 -4.65 -51.45
CA LYS A 254 -1.86 -3.38 -51.73
C LYS A 254 -2.91 -2.29 -51.96
N SER A 255 -2.63 -1.10 -51.48
CA SER A 255 -2.94 0.14 -52.21
C SER A 255 -2.02 1.24 -51.73
N ASP A 256 -1.18 1.68 -52.66
CA ASP A 256 -0.46 2.95 -52.64
C ASP A 256 -1.46 4.12 -52.64
N GLU A 257 -1.14 5.22 -51.95
CA GLU A 257 -1.48 6.57 -52.42
C GLU A 257 -0.54 7.62 -51.81
N GLU A 258 -0.22 8.58 -52.67
CA GLU A 258 0.85 9.58 -52.65
C GLU A 258 0.47 10.87 -51.88
N GLY A 259 1.46 11.77 -51.69
CA GLY A 259 1.22 13.19 -51.38
C GLY A 259 2.09 13.74 -50.25
N GLU A 260 3.33 14.15 -50.52
CA GLU A 260 3.72 15.56 -50.73
C GLU A 260 3.94 16.36 -49.43
N ASP A 261 5.19 16.34 -48.94
CA ASP A 261 5.70 17.30 -47.94
C ASP A 261 6.17 18.57 -48.67
N GLU A 262 5.36 19.64 -48.59
CA GLU A 262 5.76 21.00 -48.96
C GLU A 262 6.52 21.73 -47.83
N ARG A 263 7.38 22.63 -48.26
CA ARG A 263 8.38 23.39 -47.49
C ARG A 263 7.82 24.70 -46.89
N ASN A 264 8.70 25.29 -46.07
CA ASN A 264 8.83 26.70 -45.63
C ASN A 264 7.93 27.14 -44.48
N ASP A 265 8.49 27.59 -43.34
CA ASP A 265 9.31 28.80 -43.05
C ASP A 265 8.50 30.11 -43.08
N GLU A 266 8.82 30.97 -42.11
CA GLU A 266 8.28 32.32 -41.79
C GLU A 266 7.07 32.29 -40.83
N GLU A 267 6.99 33.03 -39.71
CA GLU A 267 7.59 34.30 -39.28
C GLU A 267 7.75 34.33 -37.74
N ASP A 268 8.87 34.89 -37.27
CA ASP A 268 9.06 35.42 -35.91
C ASP A 268 9.30 36.93 -36.07
N PRO A 269 8.60 37.82 -35.35
CA PRO A 269 8.92 39.24 -35.39
C PRO A 269 9.94 39.58 -34.29
N GLU A 270 11.01 40.23 -34.76
CA GLU A 270 12.00 40.99 -34.00
C GLU A 270 11.36 42.00 -33.05
N GLU A 271 11.97 42.21 -31.87
CA GLU A 271 12.25 43.57 -31.39
C GLU A 271 13.65 43.63 -30.75
N GLU A 272 14.46 44.53 -31.32
CA GLU A 272 15.76 45.01 -30.88
C GLU A 272 15.64 46.06 -29.75
N ASP A 273 16.78 46.28 -29.07
CA ASP A 273 17.33 47.54 -28.54
C ASP A 273 18.11 47.24 -27.24
N ASP A 274 19.45 47.14 -27.32
CA ASP A 274 20.44 48.22 -27.09
C ASP A 274 20.81 48.38 -25.60
N GLU A 275 22.04 48.62 -25.15
CA GLU A 275 23.37 48.74 -25.74
C GLU A 275 24.41 48.58 -24.60
N GLU A 276 25.67 48.32 -24.98
CA GLU A 276 26.98 48.51 -24.33
C GLU A 276 27.12 48.96 -22.86
N GLY A 277 28.12 48.54 -22.07
CA GLY A 277 29.48 48.10 -22.38
C GLY A 277 30.46 48.77 -21.39
N GLY A 278 31.40 48.01 -20.81
CA GLY A 278 32.34 48.56 -19.81
C GLY A 278 33.43 47.60 -19.34
N SER A 279 34.44 47.37 -20.17
CA SER A 279 35.64 46.58 -19.87
C SER A 279 36.61 47.28 -18.89
N LYS A 280 37.35 46.52 -18.05
CA LYS A 280 38.84 46.59 -17.95
C LYS A 280 39.51 45.63 -16.95
N LYS A 281 40.59 45.02 -17.46
CA LYS A 281 41.67 44.17 -16.89
C LYS A 281 42.42 44.77 -15.68
N ARG A 282 42.97 43.87 -14.81
CA ARG A 282 44.38 43.76 -14.27
C ARG A 282 44.38 43.13 -12.86
N LYS A 283 45.41 42.50 -12.28
CA LYS A 283 46.65 41.78 -12.67
C LYS A 283 47.25 41.26 -11.33
N LYS A 284 47.65 39.98 -11.28
CA LYS A 284 48.61 39.27 -10.37
C LYS A 284 49.16 39.96 -9.10
N LYS A 285 49.24 39.19 -8.00
CA LYS A 285 50.50 38.97 -7.23
C LYS A 285 50.46 37.68 -6.39
N ALA A 286 51.64 37.08 -6.23
CA ALA A 286 51.92 35.77 -5.64
C ALA A 286 52.68 35.89 -4.30
N ASN A 287 52.54 34.87 -3.44
CA ASN A 287 53.46 34.32 -2.42
C ASN A 287 52.58 33.50 -1.44
N GLY A 288 52.88 32.33 -0.91
CA GLY A 288 54.11 31.56 -0.77
C GLY A 288 54.03 30.83 0.59
N SER A 289 53.98 29.49 0.57
CA SER A 289 54.29 28.50 1.63
C SER A 289 53.60 28.55 3.01
N SER A 290 52.85 27.50 3.36
CA SER A 290 53.18 26.52 4.45
C SER A 290 51.97 25.62 4.80
N LYS A 291 52.18 24.29 4.82
CA LYS A 291 51.29 23.29 5.44
C LYS A 291 51.67 23.18 6.93
N PRO A 292 50.74 22.87 7.87
CA PRO A 292 50.40 21.46 8.11
C PRO A 292 48.94 21.18 8.55
N VAL A 293 48.60 19.89 8.48
CA VAL A 293 47.34 19.19 8.79
C VAL A 293 46.87 19.36 10.25
N LYS A 294 45.58 19.69 10.49
CA LYS A 294 44.84 19.39 11.75
C LYS A 294 43.33 19.15 11.54
N LYS A 295 42.92 17.92 11.88
CA LYS A 295 41.64 17.36 12.39
C LYS A 295 40.32 18.16 12.23
N PRO A 296 39.23 17.56 11.70
CA PRO A 296 37.89 18.14 11.81
C PRO A 296 37.35 17.98 13.24
N LYS A 297 36.80 19.08 13.76
CA LYS A 297 36.14 19.16 15.06
C LYS A 297 34.71 18.63 14.96
N THR A 298 34.36 17.82 15.93
CA THR A 298 33.02 17.30 16.24
C THR A 298 32.01 18.42 16.48
N SER A 299 30.96 18.47 15.66
CA SER A 299 29.75 19.26 15.94
C SER A 299 28.58 18.31 16.22
N LYS A 300 28.18 18.32 17.49
CA LYS A 300 27.04 17.69 18.17
C LYS A 300 25.87 17.27 17.26
N LYS A 301 25.61 15.96 17.28
CA LYS A 301 24.37 15.30 16.83
C LYS A 301 23.22 15.83 17.71
N LYS A 302 22.26 16.50 17.08
CA LYS A 302 20.95 16.82 17.67
C LYS A 302 20.12 15.54 17.57
N SER A 303 19.62 15.05 18.69
CA SER A 303 18.74 13.90 18.82
C SER A 303 17.40 14.20 18.15
N SER A 304 17.16 13.61 16.97
CA SER A 304 15.80 13.27 16.54
C SER A 304 15.54 11.84 17.01
N ASP A 305 14.44 11.67 17.71
CA ASP A 305 13.90 10.41 18.22
C ASP A 305 13.25 9.65 17.06
N ASP A 306 14.05 9.30 16.05
CA ASP A 306 13.67 8.32 15.05
C ASP A 306 14.14 6.96 15.59
N ASP A 307 13.18 6.15 16.02
CA ASP A 307 13.35 4.76 16.39
C ASP A 307 13.99 4.00 15.21
N ASP A 308 15.32 3.93 15.20
CA ASP A 308 16.14 3.08 14.31
C ASP A 308 16.02 1.62 14.78
N GLY A 309 14.77 1.16 14.84
CA GLY A 309 14.33 -0.14 15.32
C GLY A 309 14.47 -1.21 14.24
N ALA A 310 15.70 -1.70 14.10
CA ALA A 310 16.09 -2.96 13.47
C ALA A 310 15.57 -3.22 12.03
N GLU A 311 16.46 -3.00 11.06
CA GLU A 311 16.36 -3.35 9.63
C GLU A 311 16.30 -4.88 9.34
N GLY A 312 15.66 -5.67 10.20
CA GLY A 312 15.56 -7.12 10.07
C GLY A 312 14.26 -7.58 9.41
N VAL A 313 14.33 -8.74 8.75
CA VAL A 313 13.17 -9.49 8.26
C VAL A 313 12.71 -10.46 9.36
N VAL A 314 11.44 -10.36 9.75
CA VAL A 314 10.79 -11.25 10.72
C VAL A 314 9.77 -12.11 9.98
N ILE A 315 9.83 -13.42 10.20
CA ILE A 315 8.96 -14.40 9.55
C ILE A 315 8.30 -15.23 10.65
N GLU A 316 6.97 -15.18 10.70
CA GLU A 316 6.12 -16.04 11.51
C GLU A 316 5.38 -16.96 10.54
N MET A 317 5.60 -18.27 10.62
CA MET A 317 5.04 -19.23 9.67
C MET A 317 4.47 -20.44 10.42
N ASN A 318 3.17 -20.67 10.24
CA ASN A 318 2.45 -21.84 10.72
C ASN A 318 2.47 -22.96 9.66
N GLN A 319 2.24 -22.61 8.38
CA GLN A 319 2.27 -23.54 7.25
C GLN A 319 3.06 -22.96 6.09
N HIS A 320 3.55 -23.84 5.20
CA HIS A 320 4.17 -23.42 3.94
C HIS A 320 3.08 -22.83 3.02
N VAL A 321 3.36 -21.67 2.47
CA VAL A 321 2.44 -20.93 1.59
C VAL A 321 3.19 -20.55 0.33
N GLN A 322 2.57 -20.82 -0.83
CA GLN A 322 3.11 -20.46 -2.13
C GLN A 322 1.98 -19.96 -3.01
N LEU A 323 1.98 -18.67 -3.32
CA LEU A 323 0.95 -18.03 -4.14
C LEU A 323 1.58 -17.11 -5.18
N THR A 324 0.88 -16.93 -6.30
CA THR A 324 1.30 -16.06 -7.39
C THR A 324 0.44 -14.80 -7.41
N PHE A 325 1.05 -13.63 -7.59
CA PHE A 325 0.37 -12.35 -7.61
C PHE A 325 0.81 -11.51 -8.80
N SER A 326 -0.03 -10.55 -9.20
CA SER A 326 0.33 -9.57 -10.23
C SER A 326 1.31 -8.51 -9.68
N LEU A 327 2.46 -8.37 -10.32
CA LEU A 327 3.49 -7.40 -9.95
C LEU A 327 3.00 -5.95 -10.13
N LYS A 328 2.10 -5.71 -11.09
CA LYS A 328 1.49 -4.38 -11.32
C LYS A 328 0.85 -3.82 -10.04
N TYR A 329 0.08 -4.63 -9.32
CA TYR A 329 -0.57 -4.20 -8.07
C TYR A 329 0.45 -4.03 -6.94
N LEU A 330 1.41 -4.95 -6.80
CA LEU A 330 2.42 -4.88 -5.74
C LEU A 330 3.32 -3.65 -5.89
N VAL A 331 3.66 -3.26 -7.14
CA VAL A 331 4.37 -2.00 -7.42
C VAL A 331 3.53 -0.79 -6.98
N ASN A 332 2.22 -0.80 -7.19
CA ASN A 332 1.35 0.28 -6.71
C ASN A 332 1.32 0.32 -5.17
N PHE A 333 1.16 -0.82 -4.50
CA PHE A 333 1.14 -0.90 -3.04
C PHE A 333 2.47 -0.45 -2.42
N SER A 334 3.60 -0.66 -3.11
CA SER A 334 4.93 -0.24 -2.67
C SER A 334 5.10 1.28 -2.49
N LYS A 335 4.22 2.09 -3.10
CA LYS A 335 4.22 3.57 -2.93
C LYS A 335 3.91 4.00 -1.49
N SER A 336 3.23 3.14 -0.73
CA SER A 336 2.99 3.33 0.71
C SER A 336 4.24 3.21 1.58
N ALA A 337 5.41 2.84 1.02
CA ALA A 337 6.69 2.89 1.73
C ALA A 337 7.05 4.30 2.25
N SER A 338 6.44 5.36 1.69
CA SER A 338 6.62 6.73 2.19
C SER A 338 5.89 7.03 3.51
N LEU A 339 4.92 6.19 3.89
CA LEU A 339 4.12 6.28 5.12
C LEU A 339 4.73 5.47 6.26
N SER A 340 5.29 4.30 5.96
CA SER A 340 5.87 3.41 6.97
C SER A 340 7.19 2.81 6.49
N GLY A 341 8.18 2.76 7.39
CA GLY A 341 9.48 2.13 7.14
C GLY A 341 9.43 0.61 7.08
N ARG A 342 8.30 0.00 7.49
CA ARG A 342 8.09 -1.45 7.48
C ARG A 342 6.82 -1.80 6.71
N VAL A 343 6.84 -2.96 6.08
CA VAL A 343 5.67 -3.57 5.44
C VAL A 343 5.46 -4.96 6.03
N GLN A 344 4.20 -5.34 6.14
CA GLN A 344 3.80 -6.67 6.57
C GLN A 344 3.00 -7.37 5.47
N LEU A 345 3.43 -8.57 5.10
CA LEU A 345 2.74 -9.45 4.17
C LEU A 345 2.09 -10.58 4.98
N MET A 346 0.78 -10.74 4.85
CA MET A 346 0.00 -11.79 5.48
C MET A 346 -0.62 -12.66 4.40
N MET A 347 -0.36 -13.96 4.47
CA MET A 347 -0.67 -14.91 3.40
C MET A 347 -1.28 -16.20 3.96
N SER A 348 -2.24 -16.76 3.23
CA SER A 348 -2.80 -18.11 3.40
C SER A 348 -3.27 -18.59 2.03
N ASN A 349 -3.25 -19.90 1.77
CA ASN A 349 -3.52 -20.43 0.42
C ASN A 349 -4.93 -20.12 -0.10
N ASP A 350 -5.90 -19.90 0.79
CA ASP A 350 -7.31 -19.71 0.45
C ASP A 350 -7.81 -18.26 0.62
N VAL A 351 -6.92 -17.34 0.98
CA VAL A 351 -7.26 -15.95 1.33
C VAL A 351 -6.42 -14.97 0.50
N PRO A 352 -6.96 -13.81 0.09
CA PRO A 352 -6.19 -12.76 -0.55
C PRO A 352 -4.94 -12.37 0.28
N LEU A 353 -3.85 -12.03 -0.42
CA LEU A 353 -2.67 -11.46 0.21
C LEU A 353 -3.03 -10.12 0.84
N LEU A 354 -2.71 -9.97 2.11
CA LEU A 354 -2.81 -8.71 2.82
C LEU A 354 -1.43 -8.05 2.92
N VAL A 355 -1.29 -6.86 2.33
CA VAL A 355 -0.12 -5.99 2.44
C VAL A 355 -0.48 -4.82 3.35
N ALA A 356 0.09 -4.79 4.55
CA ALA A 356 -0.20 -3.77 5.56
C ALA A 356 0.99 -2.83 5.78
N TYR A 357 0.71 -1.53 5.79
CA TYR A 357 1.62 -0.49 6.25
C TYR A 357 0.95 0.24 7.41
N ASP A 358 1.45 -0.01 8.61
CA ASP A 358 1.01 0.69 9.81
C ASP A 358 1.86 1.95 10.00
N PHE A 359 1.21 3.08 10.28
CA PHE A 359 1.86 4.35 10.58
C PHE A 359 1.22 4.98 11.82
N ASN A 360 1.88 5.93 12.48
CA ASN A 360 1.48 6.42 13.81
C ASN A 360 0.01 6.88 13.93
N GLN A 361 -0.60 7.28 12.82
CA GLN A 361 -1.93 7.86 12.74
C GLN A 361 -3.02 6.85 12.31
N GLY A 362 -2.63 5.62 11.96
CA GLY A 362 -3.55 4.64 11.38
C GLY A 362 -2.87 3.55 10.57
N TYR A 363 -3.57 3.03 9.56
CA TYR A 363 -3.02 2.03 8.66
C TYR A 363 -3.51 2.22 7.23
N ILE A 364 -2.73 1.69 6.29
CA ILE A 364 -3.16 1.40 4.92
C ILE A 364 -2.92 -0.08 4.66
N ARG A 365 -3.99 -0.77 4.26
CA ARG A 365 -4.04 -2.20 4.02
C ARG A 365 -4.53 -2.43 2.59
N TYR A 366 -3.82 -3.29 1.87
CA TYR A 366 -4.20 -3.72 0.54
C TYR A 366 -4.47 -5.21 0.56
N TYR A 367 -5.57 -5.63 -0.05
CA TYR A 367 -5.92 -7.02 -0.26
C TYR A 367 -5.81 -7.31 -1.75
N LEU A 368 -5.14 -8.40 -2.11
CA LEU A 368 -4.93 -8.77 -3.50
C LEU A 368 -5.22 -10.25 -3.69
N ALA A 369 -6.16 -10.55 -4.58
CA ALA A 369 -6.47 -11.94 -4.93
C ALA A 369 -5.25 -12.61 -5.59
N PRO A 370 -4.94 -13.87 -5.26
CA PRO A 370 -3.92 -14.62 -5.95
C PRO A 370 -4.34 -14.87 -7.41
N LYS A 371 -3.36 -14.95 -8.31
CA LYS A 371 -3.56 -15.54 -9.63
C LYS A 371 -3.69 -17.05 -9.44
N ILE A 372 -4.87 -17.60 -9.72
CA ILE A 372 -5.07 -19.03 -9.83
C ILE A 372 -4.33 -19.45 -11.11
N GLY A 373 -3.41 -20.41 -11.01
CA GLY A 373 -2.83 -21.03 -12.19
C GLY A 373 -3.89 -21.88 -12.87
N ASP A 374 -3.92 -21.87 -14.21
CA ASP A 374 -4.61 -22.92 -14.96
C ASP A 374 -3.86 -24.23 -14.67
N ASP A 375 -4.27 -24.97 -13.63
CA ASP A 375 -3.79 -26.35 -13.39
C ASP A 375 -4.25 -27.29 -14.52
#